data_AF-A0A9N9JN37-F1
#
_entry.id   AF-A0A9N9JN37-F1
#
_cell.length_a   1.000
_cell.length_b   1.000
_cell.length_c   1.000
_cell.angle_alpha   90.00
_cell.angle_beta   90.00
_cell.angle_gamma   90.00
#
_symmetry.space_group_name_H-M   'P 1'
#
loop_
_entity.id
_entity.type
_entity.pdbx_description
1 polymer ?
#
loop_
_entity_poly.entity_id
_entity_poly.type
_entity_poly.pdbx_seq_one_letter_code
_entity_poly.pdbx_strand_id
1 'polypeptide(L)' 'AFFIGVGNNLGEPIPIKRANDHIFGVVLMNDWSARDIQAWEYVPLGPFLGKNFGTSISPWVVTLDALEPFLVDGLNQ' A
#
# COMPACT_ATOMS: atom_id res chain seq x y z
N ALA A 1 1.91 -1.89 -4.05
CA ALA A 1 1.46 -0.66 -3.37
C ALA A 1 0.67 0.20 -4.35
N PHE A 2 -0.13 1.16 -3.86
CA PHE A 2 -0.84 2.10 -4.73
C PHE A 2 -0.57 3.55 -4.31
N PHE A 3 -0.65 4.47 -5.26
CA PHE A 3 -0.53 5.90 -5.03
C PHE A 3 -1.92 6.54 -4.91
N ILE A 4 -2.09 7.42 -3.93
CA ILE A 4 -3.28 8.27 -3.82
C ILE A 4 -3.17 9.39 -4.86
N GLY A 5 -4.21 9.53 -5.69
CA GLY A 5 -4.31 10.62 -6.67
C GLY A 5 -4.88 11.89 -6.06
N VAL A 6 -6.01 11.76 -5.35
CA VAL A 6 -6.70 12.87 -4.68
C VAL A 6 -6.86 12.52 -3.19
N GLY A 7 -6.51 13.45 -2.30
CA GLY A 7 -6.66 13.25 -0.86
C GLY A 7 -8.09 13.47 -0.36
N ASN A 8 -8.24 13.52 0.96
CA ASN A 8 -9.44 13.93 1.70
C ASN A 8 -9.04 14.86 2.85
N ASN A 9 -9.98 15.63 3.38
CA ASN A 9 -9.70 16.50 4.52
C ASN A 9 -9.52 15.70 5.81
N LEU A 10 -8.74 16.24 6.75
CA LEU A 10 -8.56 15.64 8.07
C LEU A 10 -9.90 15.55 8.80
N GLY A 11 -10.25 14.35 9.29
CA GLY A 11 -11.52 14.10 9.96
C GLY A 11 -12.70 13.79 9.04
N GLU A 12 -12.51 13.79 7.71
CA GLU A 12 -13.54 13.43 6.73
C GLU A 12 -13.23 12.08 6.07
N PRO A 13 -13.88 10.97 6.47
CA PRO A 13 -13.63 9.65 5.88
C PRO A 13 -14.08 9.53 4.43
N ILE A 14 -13.35 8.76 3.63
CA ILE A 14 -13.75 8.40 2.25
C ILE A 14 -14.72 7.19 2.33
N PRO A 15 -15.96 7.30 1.82
CA PRO A 15 -16.86 6.16 1.72
C PRO A 15 -16.29 5.07 0.81
N ILE A 16 -16.47 3.78 1.16
CA ILE A 16 -15.92 2.65 0.37
C ILE A 16 -16.30 2.71 -1.11
N LYS A 17 -17.53 3.14 -1.43
CA LYS A 17 -18.03 3.29 -2.81
C LYS A 17 -17.23 4.30 -3.66
N ARG A 18 -16.45 5.16 -3.00
CA ARG A 18 -15.61 6.19 -3.63
C ARG A 18 -14.12 5.89 -3.53
N ALA A 19 -13.71 4.81 -2.85
CA ALA A 19 -12.29 4.53 -2.62
C ALA A 19 -11.47 4.46 -3.93
N ASN A 20 -12.05 3.89 -4.99
CA ASN A 20 -11.39 3.80 -6.30
C ASN A 20 -11.11 5.18 -6.92
N ASP A 21 -11.96 6.19 -6.70
CA ASP A 21 -11.76 7.56 -7.19
C ASP A 21 -10.48 8.21 -6.64
N HIS A 22 -9.96 7.70 -5.53
CA HIS A 22 -8.77 8.23 -4.86
C HIS A 22 -7.48 7.49 -5.26
N ILE A 23 -7.55 6.38 -5.99
CA ILE A 23 -6.38 5.57 -6.37
C ILE A 23 -5.92 5.96 -7.77
N PHE A 24 -4.69 6.47 -7.90
CA PHE A 24 -4.11 6.81 -9.20
C PHE A 24 -3.59 5.57 -9.94
N GLY A 25 -2.85 4.72 -9.25
CA GLY A 25 -2.19 3.57 -9.88
C GLY A 25 -1.34 2.78 -8.90
N VAL A 26 -0.71 1.72 -9.39
CA VAL A 26 0.05 0.75 -8.59
C VAL A 26 1.50 0.61 -9.03
N VAL A 27 2.32 0.15 -8.09
CA VAL A 27 3.73 -0.20 -8.28
C VAL A 27 4.06 -1.51 -7.60
N LEU A 28 5.10 -2.19 -8.08
CA LEU A 28 5.79 -3.22 -7.31
C LEU A 28 6.46 -2.56 -6.10
N MET A 29 6.47 -3.25 -4.96
CA MET A 29 7.12 -2.79 -3.75
C MET A 29 7.83 -3.95 -3.08
N ASN A 30 9.09 -3.75 -2.72
CA ASN A 30 9.84 -4.62 -1.85
C ASN A 30 10.02 -3.94 -0.48
N ASP A 31 9.30 -4.47 0.50
CA ASP A 31 9.40 -4.07 1.90
C ASP A 31 10.46 -4.95 2.60
N TRP A 32 11.73 -4.59 2.38
CA TRP A 32 12.87 -5.33 2.89
C TRP A 32 12.77 -5.51 4.39
N SER A 33 13.22 -6.66 4.88
CA SER A 33 12.99 -7.04 6.26
C SER A 33 14.17 -7.77 6.88
N ALA A 34 14.68 -7.24 7.99
CA ALA A 34 15.63 -7.92 8.87
C ALA A 34 14.82 -8.64 9.97
N ARG A 35 14.57 -9.93 9.79
CA ARG A 35 13.60 -10.71 10.59
C ARG A 35 14.05 -10.99 12.01
N ASP A 36 15.35 -11.14 12.21
CA ASP A 36 15.99 -11.26 13.51
C ASP A 36 15.78 -10.00 14.35
N ILE A 37 16.06 -8.82 13.79
CA ILE A 37 15.81 -7.52 14.43
C ILE A 37 14.32 -7.35 14.72
N GLN A 38 13.47 -7.60 13.70
CA GLN A 38 12.02 -7.46 13.82
C GLN A 38 11.43 -8.35 14.92
N ALA A 39 11.84 -9.62 15.00
CA ALA A 39 11.31 -10.56 15.97
C ALA A 39 11.61 -10.13 17.41
N TRP A 40 12.75 -9.48 17.65
CA TRP A 40 13.12 -8.95 18.97
C TRP A 40 12.36 -7.67 19.33
N GLU A 41 12.12 -6.76 18.38
CA GLU A 41 11.59 -5.42 18.67
C GLU A 41 10.05 -5.31 18.63
N TYR A 42 9.35 -6.19 17.91
CA TYR A 42 7.98 -5.88 17.47
C TYR A 42 6.93 -5.85 18.60
N VAL A 43 7.21 -6.43 19.76
CA VAL A 43 6.29 -6.40 20.91
C VAL A 43 6.67 -5.25 21.84
N PRO A 44 5.72 -4.38 22.24
CA PRO A 44 4.29 -4.38 21.91
C PRO A 44 3.88 -3.42 20.79
N LEU A 45 4.82 -2.65 20.22
CA LEU A 45 4.51 -1.46 19.41
C LEU A 45 4.55 -1.68 17.89
N GLY A 46 4.88 -2.89 17.45
CA GLY A 46 4.98 -3.27 16.05
C GLY A 46 6.39 -3.13 15.45
N PRO A 47 6.58 -3.49 14.17
CA PRO A 47 7.87 -3.45 13.49
C PRO A 47 8.45 -2.04 13.40
N PHE A 48 9.77 -1.91 13.55
CA PHE A 48 10.46 -0.62 13.49
C PHE A 48 11.78 -0.73 12.70
N LEU A 49 12.91 -0.98 13.34
CA LEU A 49 14.23 -1.04 12.71
C LEU A 49 14.36 -2.20 11.73
N GLY A 50 13.61 -3.29 11.94
CA GLY A 50 13.54 -4.41 11.02
C GLY A 50 12.87 -4.10 9.68
N LYS A 51 12.38 -2.87 9.47
CA LYS A 51 11.65 -2.42 8.28
C LYS A 51 12.10 -1.06 7.74
N ASN A 52 12.34 -0.08 8.62
CA ASN A 52 12.58 1.31 8.20
C ASN A 52 13.95 1.57 7.55
N PHE A 53 14.79 0.54 7.44
CA PHE A 53 16.11 0.63 6.80
C PHE A 53 16.04 0.64 5.27
N GLY A 54 14.94 0.18 4.66
CA GLY A 54 14.82 0.21 3.21
C GLY A 54 13.50 -0.33 2.67
N THR A 55 12.90 0.44 1.77
CA THR A 55 11.78 0.00 0.93
C THR A 55 12.08 0.42 -0.50
N SER A 56 11.94 -0.50 -1.45
CA SER A 56 12.15 -0.21 -2.88
C SER A 56 10.81 -0.31 -3.62
N ILE A 57 10.61 0.56 -4.61
CA ILE A 57 9.44 0.50 -5.51
C ILE A 57 9.89 0.44 -6.97
N SER A 58 9.08 -0.14 -7.85
CA SER A 58 9.30 -0.02 -9.29
C SER A 58 9.12 1.43 -9.75
N PRO A 59 9.86 1.89 -10.77
CA PRO A 59 9.83 3.29 -11.20
C PRO A 59 8.56 3.68 -11.96
N TRP A 60 7.87 2.72 -12.57
CA TRP A 60 6.68 2.98 -13.38
C TRP A 60 5.41 2.71 -12.58
N VAL A 61 4.58 3.76 -12.44
CA VAL A 61 3.24 3.66 -11.87
C VAL A 61 2.27 3.25 -12.98
N VAL A 62 1.66 2.07 -12.85
CA VAL A 62 0.62 1.60 -13.78
C VAL A 62 -0.73 2.13 -13.30
N THR A 63 -1.43 2.89 -14.13
CA THR A 63 -2.70 3.53 -13.76
C THR A 63 -3.79 2.49 -13.51
N LEU A 64 -4.78 2.86 -12.69
CA LEU A 64 -5.92 1.97 -12.43
C LEU A 64 -6.74 1.70 -13.70
N ASP A 65 -6.89 2.70 -14.58
CA ASP A 65 -7.52 2.56 -15.90
C ASP A 65 -6.82 1.50 -16.77
N ALA A 66 -5.49 1.45 -16.74
CA ALA A 66 -4.73 0.44 -17.49
C ALA A 66 -4.92 -0.98 -16.92
N LEU A 67 -5.36 -1.09 -15.66
CA LEU A 67 -5.62 -2.35 -14.97
C LEU A 67 -7.09 -2.78 -15.01
N GLU A 68 -8.01 -1.90 -15.44
CA GLU A 68 -9.45 -2.19 -15.54
C GLU A 68 -9.76 -3.48 -16.31
N PRO A 69 -9.11 -3.80 -17.45
CA PRO A 69 -9.36 -5.05 -18.18
C PRO A 69 -8.99 -6.33 -17.42
N PHE A 70 -8.24 -6.22 -16.32
CA PHE A 70 -7.73 -7.34 -15.52
C PHE A 70 -8.46 -7.46 -14.18
N LEU A 71 -9.56 -6.72 -13.98
CA LEU A 71 -10.39 -6.86 -12.79
C LEU A 71 -11.02 -8.26 -12.72
N VAL A 72 -11.01 -8.81 -11.52
CA VAL A 72 -11.60 -10.11 -11.18
C VAL A 72 -12.33 -9.99 -9.84
N ASP A 73 -13.19 -10.96 -9.55
CA ASP A 73 -13.84 -11.02 -8.24
C ASP A 73 -12.78 -11.02 -7.12
N GLY A 74 -13.02 -10.19 -6.11
CA GLY A 74 -12.15 -10.12 -4.93
C GLY A 74 -12.08 -11.47 -4.21
N LEU A 75 -11.04 -11.64 -3.39
CA LEU A 75 -10.97 -12.79 -2.50
C LEU A 75 -12.23 -12.82 -1.64
N ASN A 76 -12.95 -13.94 -1.67
CA ASN A 76 -14.00 -14.21 -0.70
C ASN A 76 -13.34 -14.32 0.69
N GLN A 77 -13.36 -13.23 1.44
CA GLN A 77 -12.92 -13.17 2.83
C GLN A 77 -14.11 -13.31 3.77
#